data_AF-A0A1Y2JE15-F1
#
_entry.id   AF-A0A1Y2JE15-F1
#
_cell.length_a   1.000
_cell.length_b   1.000
_cell.length_c   1.000
_cell.angle_alpha   90.00
_cell.angle_beta   90.00
_cell.angle_gamma   90.00
#
_symmetry.space_group_name_H-M   'P 1'
#
loop_
_entity.id
_entity.type
_entity.pdbx_description
1 polymer ?
#
loop_
_entity_poly.entity_id
_entity_poly.type
_entity_poly.pdbx_seq_one_letter_code
_entity_poly.pdbx_strand_id
1 'polypeptide(L)'
;MQIAKTQSHDTLHGAALLNDPVLNKGTAFSLEERRQHGLEGFLPPSVENIDRQVERVIEHLEAKPNDLERYVYLTGLSDRNETLFYRAVMSDPARFIPILYDPTIADACLAFGHIYRRARGMYITRAMKGRIAEVLRNWPQRDIRFICVSTGGRILGLGDIGANGMGIPIGKLQLYTACAAVPPDCLLPVLLDIGTTNEALRADPLYLGSREKPPTDEELDELVEEFVQAVQQVFPDCCIHFEDWKGTDAIRLLNRYADKVLCYNDDIQGTASVALAGLTTALQIIDAPLTDQRILFLGAGSAGIGIAKLIAAAMQAKGLSQHEARSRISMFDIDGLLEPSRANLSEAQKVYAHKAAPSKDLVKTIETLKPTVLIGVSTKGGAFNQRVVEAMSKLNERPIIFSLSNPTDRAECTAEQAYTWSKGKALFAAGVQFPDVTLDGRTYHPGQANNFYIFPAVGLATYAARPRRITDECFIVAAQASADQIGPDLRAKGMLFPGQNNILETETTTATRVAEFMFDQGLAQVERPRDIRAWIERHLYKPQY
;
A
#
# COMPACT_ATOMS: atom_id res chain seq x y z
N MET A 1 -10.59 21.48 25.80
CA MET A 1 -9.43 22.39 25.80
C MET A 1 -9.30 22.90 24.36
N GLN A 2 -9.42 24.21 24.15
CA GLN A 2 -9.60 24.84 22.84
C GLN A 2 -8.49 24.44 21.86
N ILE A 3 -8.87 23.74 20.79
CA ILE A 3 -8.02 23.46 19.65
C ILE A 3 -7.70 24.82 19.02
N ALA A 4 -6.41 25.15 18.96
CA ALA A 4 -5.93 26.34 18.28
C ALA A 4 -6.41 26.27 16.82
N LYS A 5 -7.31 27.17 16.45
CA LYS A 5 -7.70 27.39 15.06
C LYS A 5 -6.43 27.60 14.25
N THR A 6 -6.29 26.78 13.21
CA THR A 6 -5.45 26.97 12.03
C THR A 6 -5.48 28.46 11.63
N GLN A 7 -4.34 29.00 11.16
CA GLN A 7 -4.24 30.37 10.64
C GLN A 7 -5.50 30.73 9.84
N SER A 8 -6.12 31.87 10.13
CA SER A 8 -7.37 32.28 9.50
C SER A 8 -7.23 32.26 7.97
N HIS A 9 -7.86 31.30 7.31
CA HIS A 9 -7.90 31.19 5.84
C HIS A 9 -8.58 32.39 5.16
N ASP A 10 -9.21 33.28 5.93
CA ASP A 10 -9.83 34.54 5.50
C ASP A 10 -8.85 35.63 5.02
N THR A 11 -7.53 35.41 5.00
CA THR A 11 -6.55 36.48 4.71
C THR A 11 -5.89 36.43 3.34
N LEU A 12 -6.10 35.40 2.53
CA LEU A 12 -5.48 35.34 1.19
C LEU A 12 -6.35 36.04 0.14
N HIS A 13 -5.71 36.87 -0.69
CA HIS A 13 -6.33 37.63 -1.78
C HIS A 13 -5.49 37.53 -3.05
N GLY A 14 -6.11 37.83 -4.19
CA GLY A 14 -5.45 37.94 -5.50
C GLY A 14 -4.66 36.68 -5.87
N ALA A 15 -3.47 36.88 -6.42
CA ALA A 15 -2.60 35.79 -6.85
C ALA A 15 -2.16 34.86 -5.71
N ALA A 16 -2.09 35.33 -4.46
CA ALA A 16 -1.71 34.48 -3.33
C ALA A 16 -2.76 33.40 -3.06
N LEU A 17 -4.06 33.75 -3.14
CA LEU A 17 -5.16 32.80 -3.02
C LEU A 17 -5.16 31.80 -4.19
N LEU A 18 -4.90 32.25 -5.42
CA LEU A 18 -4.84 31.36 -6.60
C LEU A 18 -3.66 30.38 -6.58
N ASN A 19 -2.59 30.70 -5.84
CA ASN A 19 -1.39 29.86 -5.71
C ASN A 19 -1.44 28.91 -4.49
N ASP A 20 -2.46 29.05 -3.63
CA ASP A 20 -2.73 28.15 -2.53
C ASP A 20 -3.59 26.97 -3.04
N PRO A 21 -3.05 25.74 -3.15
CA PRO A 21 -3.78 24.63 -3.73
C PRO A 21 -4.97 24.16 -2.89
N VAL A 22 -5.00 24.44 -1.59
CA VAL A 22 -6.08 24.03 -0.68
C VAL A 22 -7.29 24.95 -0.86
N LEU A 23 -7.04 26.25 -1.00
CA LEU A 23 -8.09 27.26 -1.10
C LEU A 23 -8.50 27.61 -2.53
N ASN A 24 -7.65 27.33 -3.52
CA ASN A 24 -7.92 27.69 -4.90
C ASN A 24 -9.09 26.87 -5.49
N LYS A 25 -10.14 27.58 -5.92
CA LYS A 25 -11.30 27.01 -6.65
C LYS A 25 -11.20 27.20 -8.17
N GLY A 26 -10.20 27.93 -8.65
CA GLY A 26 -10.02 28.26 -10.07
C GLY A 26 -11.26 28.94 -10.66
N THR A 27 -11.75 28.41 -11.78
CA THR A 27 -12.98 28.91 -12.44
C THR A 27 -14.26 28.74 -11.61
N ALA A 28 -14.23 27.97 -10.52
CA ALA A 28 -15.39 27.77 -9.64
C ALA A 28 -15.58 28.84 -8.56
N PHE A 29 -14.65 29.80 -8.42
CA PHE A 29 -14.94 31.00 -7.63
C PHE A 29 -16.14 31.74 -8.24
N SER A 30 -17.17 31.96 -7.42
CA SER A 30 -18.34 32.77 -7.76
C SER A 30 -17.95 34.22 -8.04
N LEU A 31 -18.81 34.97 -8.73
CA LEU A 31 -18.55 36.39 -9.00
C LEU A 31 -18.38 37.21 -7.70
N GLU A 32 -19.09 36.82 -6.64
CA GLU A 32 -18.99 37.47 -5.33
C GLU A 32 -17.66 37.15 -4.63
N GLU A 33 -17.26 35.89 -4.57
CA GLU A 33 -15.93 35.50 -4.05
C GLU A 33 -14.81 36.20 -4.84
N ARG A 34 -14.95 36.33 -6.17
CA ARG A 34 -13.97 37.03 -6.99
C ARG A 34 -13.82 38.50 -6.62
N ARG A 35 -14.93 39.20 -6.31
CA ARG A 35 -14.87 40.60 -5.82
C ARG A 35 -14.24 40.68 -4.45
N GLN A 36 -14.74 39.87 -3.51
CA GLN A 36 -14.30 39.87 -2.12
C GLN A 36 -12.80 39.55 -1.98
N HIS A 37 -12.31 38.60 -2.77
CA HIS A 37 -10.91 38.16 -2.72
C HIS A 37 -9.99 38.86 -3.74
N GLY A 38 -10.48 39.85 -4.50
CA GLY A 38 -9.66 40.60 -5.47
C GLY A 38 -9.16 39.74 -6.64
N LEU A 39 -10.01 38.83 -7.14
CA LEU A 39 -9.74 37.92 -8.26
C LEU A 39 -10.34 38.39 -9.59
N GLU A 40 -11.14 39.46 -9.60
CA GLU A 40 -11.63 40.07 -10.85
C GLU A 40 -10.46 40.47 -11.75
N GLY A 41 -10.51 40.06 -13.03
CA GLY A 41 -9.43 40.24 -13.99
C GLY A 41 -8.36 39.13 -14.01
N PHE A 42 -8.26 38.28 -13.00
CA PHE A 42 -7.33 37.13 -13.00
C PHE A 42 -7.90 35.88 -13.69
N LEU A 43 -9.22 35.71 -13.68
CA LEU A 43 -9.90 34.50 -14.14
C LEU A 43 -10.80 34.79 -15.35
N PRO A 44 -10.96 33.83 -16.29
CA PRO A 44 -11.97 33.92 -17.36
C PRO A 44 -13.36 34.21 -16.80
N PRO A 45 -14.25 34.92 -17.53
CA PRO A 45 -15.52 35.40 -16.98
C PRO A 45 -16.53 34.30 -16.64
N SER A 46 -16.40 33.11 -17.24
CA SER A 46 -17.27 31.97 -16.94
C SER A 46 -17.03 31.47 -15.51
N VAL A 47 -18.12 31.19 -14.80
CA VAL A 47 -18.11 30.52 -13.49
C VAL A 47 -18.55 29.08 -13.70
N GLU A 48 -17.71 28.14 -13.27
CA GLU A 48 -17.95 26.70 -13.46
C GLU A 48 -18.35 26.03 -12.15
N ASN A 49 -19.10 24.94 -12.24
CA ASN A 49 -19.18 24.00 -11.12
C ASN A 49 -18.00 23.02 -11.19
N ILE A 50 -17.77 22.29 -10.10
CA ILE A 50 -16.63 21.36 -10.01
C ILE A 50 -16.74 20.23 -11.03
N ASP A 51 -17.95 19.78 -11.38
CA ASP A 51 -18.15 18.71 -12.35
C ASP A 51 -17.69 19.13 -13.76
N ARG A 52 -17.96 20.37 -14.16
CA ARG A 52 -17.46 20.94 -15.42
C ARG A 52 -15.92 21.05 -15.42
N GLN A 53 -15.31 21.35 -14.28
CA GLN A 53 -13.86 21.35 -14.15
C GLN A 53 -13.28 19.92 -14.26
N VAL A 54 -13.98 18.91 -13.73
CA VAL A 54 -13.60 17.50 -13.89
C VAL A 54 -13.68 17.07 -15.35
N GLU A 55 -14.73 17.45 -16.08
CA GLU A 55 -14.83 17.19 -17.53
C GLU A 55 -13.59 17.72 -18.28
N ARG A 56 -13.17 18.96 -18.00
CA ARG A 56 -11.94 19.53 -18.58
C ARG A 56 -10.69 18.76 -18.17
N VAL A 57 -10.60 18.32 -16.91
CA VAL A 57 -9.50 17.49 -16.43
C VAL A 57 -9.41 16.18 -17.20
N ILE A 58 -10.54 15.53 -17.47
CA ILE A 58 -10.62 14.29 -18.25
C ILE A 58 -10.17 14.54 -19.70
N GLU A 59 -10.65 15.60 -20.36
CA GLU A 59 -10.20 15.94 -21.72
C GLU A 59 -8.67 16.14 -21.80
N HIS A 60 -8.09 16.83 -20.82
CA HIS A 60 -6.64 17.01 -20.75
C HIS A 60 -5.87 15.70 -20.55
N LEU A 61 -6.41 14.77 -19.75
CA LEU A 61 -5.82 13.45 -19.51
C LEU A 61 -5.90 12.54 -20.73
N GLU A 62 -6.99 12.61 -21.48
CA GLU A 62 -7.19 11.85 -22.72
C GLU A 62 -6.23 12.30 -23.82
N ALA A 63 -5.92 13.60 -23.86
CA ALA A 63 -4.94 14.15 -24.79
C ALA A 63 -3.47 13.79 -24.45
N LYS A 64 -3.18 13.17 -23.30
CA LYS A 64 -1.80 12.79 -22.94
C LYS A 64 -1.35 11.53 -23.69
N PRO A 65 -0.07 11.48 -24.12
CA PRO A 65 0.42 10.39 -24.96
C PRO A 65 0.64 9.08 -24.20
N ASN A 66 0.87 9.13 -22.88
CA ASN A 66 1.14 7.97 -22.03
C ASN A 66 0.80 8.28 -20.56
N ASP A 67 0.86 7.26 -19.70
CA ASP A 67 0.47 7.39 -18.31
C ASP A 67 1.44 8.20 -17.46
N LEU A 68 2.74 8.22 -17.80
CA LEU A 68 3.70 9.12 -17.13
C LEU A 68 3.31 10.60 -17.32
N GLU A 69 2.91 10.99 -18.52
CA GLU A 69 2.42 12.34 -18.80
C GLU A 69 1.06 12.63 -18.14
N ARG A 70 0.23 11.61 -17.92
CA ARG A 70 -1.00 11.72 -17.12
C ARG A 70 -0.69 11.92 -15.65
N TYR A 71 0.25 11.15 -15.09
CA TYR A 71 0.75 11.31 -13.73
C TYR A 71 1.31 12.72 -13.49
N VAL A 72 2.13 13.21 -14.42
CA VAL A 72 2.70 14.56 -14.39
C VAL A 72 1.59 15.62 -14.39
N TYR A 73 0.55 15.44 -15.21
CA TYR A 73 -0.60 16.35 -15.21
C TYR A 73 -1.39 16.31 -13.90
N LEU A 74 -1.66 15.12 -13.36
CA LEU A 74 -2.37 14.96 -12.09
C LEU A 74 -1.59 15.55 -10.91
N THR A 75 -0.27 15.38 -10.89
CA THR A 75 0.61 16.01 -9.89
C THR A 75 0.53 17.54 -9.99
N GLY A 76 0.59 18.09 -11.20
CA GLY A 76 0.43 19.52 -11.43
C GLY A 76 -0.99 20.04 -11.13
N LEU A 77 -2.02 19.21 -11.23
CA LEU A 77 -3.38 19.52 -10.80
C LEU A 77 -3.44 19.59 -9.27
N SER A 78 -2.88 18.59 -8.57
CA SER A 78 -2.78 18.59 -7.11
C SER A 78 -2.03 19.83 -6.61
N ASP A 79 -0.99 20.29 -7.31
CA ASP A 79 -0.22 21.49 -6.97
C ASP A 79 -0.98 22.80 -7.17
N ARG A 80 -2.09 22.75 -7.90
CA ARG A 80 -2.87 23.93 -8.28
C ARG A 80 -4.20 24.00 -7.54
N ASN A 81 -4.87 22.87 -7.35
CA ASN A 81 -6.22 22.76 -6.81
C ASN A 81 -6.43 21.34 -6.27
N GLU A 82 -6.18 21.16 -4.97
CA GLU A 82 -6.20 19.87 -4.28
C GLU A 82 -7.61 19.26 -4.26
N THR A 83 -8.64 20.10 -4.06
CA THR A 83 -10.04 19.69 -4.11
C THR A 83 -10.42 19.13 -5.47
N LEU A 84 -10.06 19.80 -6.57
CA LEU A 84 -10.33 19.33 -7.94
C LEU A 84 -9.51 18.07 -8.27
N PHE A 85 -8.27 17.97 -7.80
CA PHE A 85 -7.45 16.77 -7.93
C PHE A 85 -8.18 15.55 -7.34
N TYR A 86 -8.57 15.60 -6.07
CA TYR A 86 -9.27 14.48 -5.45
C TYR A 86 -10.66 14.26 -6.04
N ARG A 87 -11.39 15.32 -6.40
CA ARG A 87 -12.69 15.17 -7.10
C ARG A 87 -12.54 14.38 -8.40
N ALA A 88 -11.51 14.67 -9.19
CA ALA A 88 -11.26 13.97 -10.44
C ALA A 88 -10.85 12.51 -10.21
N VAL A 89 -9.86 12.27 -9.34
CA VAL A 89 -9.36 10.92 -9.05
C VAL A 89 -10.45 10.02 -8.47
N MET A 90 -11.27 10.55 -7.55
CA MET A 90 -12.37 9.80 -6.91
C MET A 90 -13.60 9.65 -7.82
N SER A 91 -13.66 10.32 -8.97
CA SER A 91 -14.80 10.19 -9.91
C SER A 91 -14.79 8.87 -10.69
N ASP A 92 -13.61 8.32 -10.94
CA ASP A 92 -13.39 7.04 -11.61
C ASP A 92 -12.10 6.39 -11.06
N PRO A 93 -12.17 5.84 -9.83
CA PRO A 93 -10.99 5.34 -9.13
C PRO A 93 -10.28 4.22 -9.90
N ALA A 94 -11.01 3.34 -10.58
CA ALA A 94 -10.39 2.26 -11.37
C ALA A 94 -9.56 2.78 -12.55
N ARG A 95 -9.94 3.94 -13.11
CA ARG A 95 -9.16 4.61 -14.16
C ARG A 95 -7.95 5.36 -13.60
N PHE A 96 -8.10 6.07 -12.49
CA PHE A 96 -7.11 7.04 -12.04
C PHE A 96 -6.12 6.51 -10.98
N ILE A 97 -6.49 5.53 -10.15
CA ILE A 97 -5.57 4.93 -9.17
C ILE A 97 -4.32 4.33 -9.87
N PRO A 98 -4.44 3.57 -10.97
CA PRO A 98 -3.27 3.01 -11.65
C PRO A 98 -2.32 4.07 -12.24
N ILE A 99 -2.81 5.28 -12.49
CA ILE A 99 -2.00 6.41 -12.97
C ILE A 99 -1.25 7.06 -11.79
N LEU A 100 -1.87 7.16 -10.61
CA LEU A 100 -1.25 7.76 -9.42
C LEU A 100 -0.25 6.85 -8.73
N TYR A 101 -0.49 5.55 -8.77
CA TYR A 101 0.31 4.54 -8.09
C TYR A 101 0.75 3.46 -9.08
N ASP A 102 0.74 2.19 -8.67
CA ASP A 102 1.15 1.09 -9.54
C ASP A 102 0.20 0.90 -10.73
N PRO A 103 0.74 0.76 -11.96
CA PRO A 103 2.17 0.60 -12.28
C PRO A 103 2.92 1.92 -12.59
N THR A 104 2.23 3.04 -12.85
CA THR A 104 2.85 4.27 -13.37
C THR A 104 3.84 4.93 -12.41
N ILE A 105 3.65 4.75 -11.10
CA ILE A 105 4.55 5.32 -10.08
C ILE A 105 5.98 4.83 -10.20
N ALA A 106 6.20 3.62 -10.73
CA ALA A 106 7.53 3.09 -10.98
C ALA A 106 8.29 3.97 -11.99
N ASP A 107 7.67 4.28 -13.12
CA ASP A 107 8.25 5.16 -14.15
C ASP A 107 8.43 6.59 -13.62
N ALA A 108 7.46 7.10 -12.86
CA ALA A 108 7.55 8.41 -12.24
C ALA A 108 8.68 8.52 -11.23
N CYS A 109 8.92 7.47 -10.43
CA CYS A 109 10.04 7.40 -9.51
C CYS A 109 11.37 7.33 -10.26
N LEU A 110 11.51 6.49 -11.29
CA LEU A 110 12.73 6.46 -12.10
C LEU A 110 13.07 7.82 -12.71
N ALA A 111 12.05 8.56 -13.16
CA ALA A 111 12.19 9.89 -13.73
C ALA A 111 12.17 11.04 -12.70
N PHE A 112 12.04 10.76 -11.39
CA PHE A 112 11.61 11.74 -10.38
C PHE A 112 12.46 13.02 -10.36
N GLY A 113 13.78 12.89 -10.32
CA GLY A 113 14.69 14.05 -10.34
C GLY A 113 14.55 14.91 -11.60
N HIS A 114 14.26 14.28 -12.75
CA HIS A 114 14.11 14.96 -14.05
C HIS A 114 12.74 15.62 -14.22
N ILE A 115 11.69 15.08 -13.58
CA ILE A 115 10.32 15.60 -13.65
C ILE A 115 9.95 16.49 -12.46
N TYR A 116 10.87 16.71 -11.52
CA TYR A 116 10.66 17.50 -10.31
C TYR A 116 10.22 18.94 -10.64
N ARG A 117 9.20 19.43 -9.93
CA ARG A 117 8.59 20.76 -10.18
C ARG A 117 8.33 21.54 -8.90
N ARG A 118 7.58 20.95 -7.98
CA ARG A 118 7.20 21.56 -6.70
C ARG A 118 7.48 20.57 -5.57
N ALA A 119 7.94 21.09 -4.43
CA ALA A 119 8.16 20.29 -3.25
C ALA A 119 6.83 19.74 -2.71
N ARG A 120 6.78 18.43 -2.45
CA ARG A 120 5.69 17.74 -1.73
C ARG A 120 6.31 16.82 -0.69
N GLY A 121 5.90 17.00 0.57
CA GLY A 121 6.49 16.29 1.69
C GLY A 121 7.82 16.88 2.16
N MET A 122 8.52 16.12 2.99
CA MET A 122 9.77 16.55 3.64
C MET A 122 10.91 15.59 3.37
N TYR A 123 12.09 16.14 3.08
CA TYR A 123 13.34 15.40 2.96
C TYR A 123 14.14 15.58 4.25
N ILE A 124 14.39 14.49 4.96
CA ILE A 124 15.20 14.48 6.19
C ILE A 124 16.52 13.79 5.86
N THR A 125 17.63 14.50 6.02
CA THR A 125 18.97 13.98 5.67
C THR A 125 19.78 13.68 6.92
N ARG A 126 20.85 12.90 6.76
CA ARG A 126 21.82 12.62 7.84
C ARG A 126 22.39 13.88 8.50
N ALA A 127 22.57 14.96 7.72
CA ALA A 127 23.08 16.25 8.21
C ALA A 127 22.11 16.99 9.15
N MET A 128 20.88 16.51 9.28
CA MET A 128 19.86 17.06 10.17
C MET A 128 19.79 16.33 11.52
N LYS A 129 20.59 15.28 11.72
CA LYS A 129 20.73 14.59 13.02
C LYS A 129 21.10 15.59 14.12
N GLY A 130 20.44 15.49 15.27
CA GLY A 130 20.49 16.43 16.40
C GLY A 130 19.46 17.55 16.33
N ARG A 131 18.74 17.72 15.22
CA ARG A 131 17.75 18.78 15.01
C ARG A 131 16.53 18.34 14.21
N ILE A 132 16.24 17.03 14.11
CA ILE A 132 15.10 16.54 13.31
C ILE A 132 13.77 17.14 13.79
N ALA A 133 13.57 17.31 15.11
CA ALA A 133 12.36 17.94 15.65
C ALA A 133 12.22 19.42 15.24
N GLU A 134 13.32 20.15 15.08
CA GLU A 134 13.30 21.51 14.51
C GLU A 134 12.86 21.48 13.05
N VAL A 135 13.43 20.56 12.26
CA VAL A 135 13.10 20.41 10.84
C VAL A 135 11.62 20.07 10.66
N LEU A 136 11.08 19.12 11.42
CA LEU A 136 9.66 18.73 11.37
C LEU A 136 8.72 19.91 11.68
N ARG A 137 9.13 20.87 12.52
CA ARG A 137 8.33 22.07 12.83
C ARG A 137 8.21 23.05 11.65
N ASN A 138 9.01 22.88 10.59
CA ASN A 138 8.84 23.66 9.36
C ASN A 138 7.59 23.25 8.56
N TRP A 139 7.03 22.06 8.80
CA TRP A 139 5.76 21.67 8.19
C TRP A 139 4.64 22.61 8.67
N PRO A 140 3.81 23.17 7.77
CA PRO A 140 2.82 24.18 8.14
C PRO A 140 1.69 23.61 9.00
N GLN A 141 1.30 22.36 8.76
CA GLN A 141 0.23 21.70 9.50
C GLN A 141 0.76 21.15 10.83
N ARG A 142 -0.04 21.31 11.89
CA ARG A 142 0.31 20.87 13.26
C ARG A 142 -0.38 19.59 13.67
N ASP A 143 -1.55 19.29 13.09
CA ASP A 143 -2.30 18.08 13.38
C ASP A 143 -2.00 16.96 12.36
N ILE A 144 -0.74 16.52 12.33
CA ILE A 144 -0.35 15.39 11.48
C ILE A 144 -0.73 14.07 12.15
N ARG A 145 -1.47 13.25 11.41
CA ARG A 145 -2.00 11.95 11.84
C ARG A 145 -1.30 10.79 11.17
N PHE A 146 -0.72 11.00 10.00
CA PHE A 146 0.06 9.98 9.30
C PHE A 146 1.31 10.57 8.69
N ILE A 147 2.42 9.87 8.90
CA ILE A 147 3.63 10.02 8.12
C ILE A 147 3.87 8.73 7.37
N CYS A 148 3.92 8.78 6.05
CA CYS A 148 4.49 7.71 5.24
C CYS A 148 5.97 8.04 5.04
N VAL A 149 6.86 7.15 5.49
CA VAL A 149 8.31 7.36 5.44
C VAL A 149 9.02 6.25 4.68
N SER A 150 9.81 6.64 3.68
CA SER A 150 10.68 5.75 2.92
C SER A 150 12.12 6.24 2.92
N THR A 151 13.08 5.34 2.74
CA THR A 151 14.47 5.68 2.42
C THR A 151 14.75 5.65 0.91
N GLY A 152 13.82 5.12 0.10
CA GLY A 152 14.08 4.84 -1.31
C GLY A 152 15.06 3.68 -1.55
N GLY A 153 15.48 2.98 -0.49
CA GLY A 153 16.52 1.96 -0.55
C GLY A 153 16.06 0.61 -1.11
N ARG A 154 14.75 0.36 -1.20
CA ARG A 154 14.20 -0.85 -1.83
C ARG A 154 12.76 -0.62 -2.33
N ILE A 155 12.61 0.27 -3.31
CA ILE A 155 11.34 0.46 -4.01
C ILE A 155 10.98 -0.83 -4.75
N LEU A 156 9.75 -1.32 -4.57
CA LEU A 156 9.29 -2.59 -5.11
C LEU A 156 9.57 -2.72 -6.62
N GLY A 157 10.38 -3.71 -7.01
CA GLY A 157 10.75 -3.95 -8.41
C GLY A 157 11.84 -3.04 -8.99
N LEU A 158 12.14 -1.90 -8.36
CA LEU A 158 13.15 -0.93 -8.82
C LEU A 158 14.46 -0.98 -8.03
N GLY A 159 14.42 -1.47 -6.80
CA GLY A 159 15.59 -1.51 -5.92
C GLY A 159 15.89 -0.15 -5.29
N ASP A 160 17.17 0.16 -5.12
CA ASP A 160 17.63 1.39 -4.52
C ASP A 160 17.63 2.53 -5.54
N ILE A 161 16.72 3.49 -5.35
CA ILE A 161 16.63 4.71 -6.15
C ILE A 161 16.80 5.99 -5.30
N GLY A 162 17.23 5.86 -4.04
CA GLY A 162 17.49 6.98 -3.14
C GLY A 162 16.35 8.01 -3.10
N ALA A 163 16.68 9.29 -3.24
CA ALA A 163 15.71 10.37 -3.11
C ALA A 163 14.63 10.42 -4.20
N ASN A 164 14.83 9.72 -5.31
CA ASN A 164 13.79 9.54 -6.30
C ASN A 164 12.60 8.73 -5.77
N GLY A 165 12.78 7.99 -4.66
CA GLY A 165 11.73 7.26 -3.97
C GLY A 165 10.67 8.13 -3.29
N MET A 166 10.81 9.46 -3.25
CA MET A 166 9.81 10.35 -2.64
C MET A 166 8.41 10.23 -3.29
N GLY A 167 8.35 9.82 -4.56
CA GLY A 167 7.08 9.53 -5.23
C GLY A 167 6.22 8.51 -4.48
N ILE A 168 6.83 7.54 -3.79
CA ILE A 168 6.12 6.49 -3.07
C ILE A 168 5.37 7.02 -1.84
N PRO A 169 5.99 7.71 -0.86
CA PRO A 169 5.26 8.35 0.23
C PRO A 169 4.15 9.31 -0.23
N ILE A 170 4.39 10.06 -1.31
CA ILE A 170 3.38 10.96 -1.88
C ILE A 170 2.19 10.14 -2.40
N GLY A 171 2.43 9.15 -3.25
CA GLY A 171 1.41 8.32 -3.86
C GLY A 171 0.61 7.53 -2.82
N LYS A 172 1.27 6.93 -1.82
CA LYS A 172 0.59 6.22 -0.72
C LYS A 172 -0.40 7.13 0.00
N LEU A 173 0.01 8.32 0.42
CA LEU A 173 -0.86 9.23 1.16
C LEU A 173 -1.95 9.84 0.27
N GLN A 174 -1.72 9.99 -1.04
CA GLN A 174 -2.80 10.30 -1.98
C GLN A 174 -3.84 9.17 -2.02
N LEU A 175 -3.43 7.90 -1.96
CA LEU A 175 -4.36 6.75 -1.89
C LEU A 175 -5.11 6.65 -0.56
N TYR A 176 -4.54 7.09 0.57
CA TYR A 176 -5.31 7.22 1.82
C TYR A 176 -6.56 8.10 1.62
N THR A 177 -6.37 9.22 0.92
CA THR A 177 -7.47 10.15 0.65
C THR A 177 -8.36 9.63 -0.49
N ALA A 178 -7.80 9.18 -1.61
CA ALA A 178 -8.57 8.77 -2.78
C ALA A 178 -9.37 7.48 -2.55
N CYS A 179 -8.81 6.52 -1.81
CA CYS A 179 -9.45 5.23 -1.59
C CYS A 179 -10.28 5.18 -0.31
N ALA A 180 -9.93 5.92 0.75
CA ALA A 180 -10.65 5.86 2.04
C ALA A 180 -11.08 7.23 2.57
N ALA A 181 -10.91 8.31 1.81
CA ALA A 181 -11.28 9.66 2.20
C ALA A 181 -10.71 10.08 3.57
N VAL A 182 -9.49 9.63 3.91
CA VAL A 182 -8.76 10.22 5.04
C VAL A 182 -8.43 11.68 4.69
N PRO A 183 -8.66 12.66 5.59
CA PRO A 183 -8.39 14.07 5.30
C PRO A 183 -6.93 14.33 4.88
N PRO A 184 -6.68 15.04 3.76
CA PRO A 184 -5.33 15.21 3.22
C PRO A 184 -4.43 16.15 4.06
N ASP A 185 -5.03 17.08 4.81
CA ASP A 185 -4.33 18.06 5.65
C ASP A 185 -3.59 17.44 6.84
N CYS A 186 -3.96 16.21 7.22
CA CYS A 186 -3.31 15.45 8.29
C CYS A 186 -2.23 14.47 7.81
N LEU A 187 -1.88 14.49 6.53
CA LEU A 187 -0.95 13.56 5.90
C LEU A 187 0.39 14.25 5.59
N LEU A 188 1.51 13.60 5.93
CA LEU A 188 2.84 14.11 5.67
C LEU A 188 3.74 13.06 5.00
N PRO A 189 4.05 13.21 3.70
CA PRO A 189 5.04 12.37 3.03
C PRO A 189 6.45 12.72 3.52
N VAL A 190 7.25 11.71 3.86
CA VAL A 190 8.64 11.90 4.29
C VAL A 190 9.56 10.97 3.51
N LEU A 191 10.68 11.51 3.04
CA LEU A 191 11.82 10.72 2.59
C LEU A 191 12.98 10.93 3.57
N LEU A 192 13.46 9.86 4.17
CA LEU A 192 14.70 9.84 4.93
C LEU A 192 15.86 9.57 3.96
N ASP A 193 16.49 10.63 3.45
CA ASP A 193 17.61 10.55 2.53
C ASP A 193 18.88 10.14 3.27
N ILE A 194 19.16 8.84 3.22
CA ILE A 194 20.32 8.21 3.83
C ILE A 194 21.48 8.06 2.83
N GLY A 195 21.39 8.65 1.64
CA GLY A 195 22.25 8.30 0.51
C GLY A 195 21.73 7.09 -0.27
N THR A 196 22.46 6.67 -1.29
CA THR A 196 22.04 5.57 -2.18
C THR A 196 23.23 4.72 -2.62
N THR A 197 23.03 3.41 -2.73
CA THR A 197 23.99 2.48 -3.32
C THR A 197 24.08 2.61 -4.85
N ASN A 198 23.09 3.24 -5.49
CA ASN A 198 22.98 3.39 -6.93
C ASN A 198 24.01 4.38 -7.51
N GLU A 199 25.07 3.86 -8.14
CA GLU A 199 26.16 4.69 -8.67
C GLU A 199 25.73 5.59 -9.82
N ALA A 200 24.79 5.14 -10.65
CA ALA A 200 24.28 5.91 -11.77
C ALA A 200 23.53 7.15 -11.29
N LEU A 201 22.70 7.03 -10.24
CA LEU A 201 22.04 8.19 -9.63
C LEU A 201 23.05 9.14 -8.99
N ARG A 202 24.06 8.64 -8.26
CA ARG A 202 25.10 9.51 -7.69
C ARG A 202 25.92 10.25 -8.76
N ALA A 203 26.01 9.72 -9.97
CA ALA A 203 26.69 10.33 -11.12
C ALA A 203 25.78 11.28 -11.93
N ASP A 204 24.45 11.09 -11.89
CA ASP A 204 23.49 11.90 -12.64
C ASP A 204 23.50 13.36 -12.13
N PRO A 205 23.77 14.38 -12.97
CA PRO A 205 23.75 15.78 -12.55
C PRO A 205 22.37 16.28 -12.11
N LEU A 206 21.28 15.62 -12.53
CA LEU A 206 19.89 15.98 -12.18
C LEU A 206 19.34 15.18 -10.99
N TYR A 207 20.12 14.27 -10.41
CA TYR A 207 19.75 13.63 -9.16
C TYR A 207 19.73 14.64 -8.00
N LEU A 208 18.60 14.70 -7.28
CA LEU A 208 18.32 15.68 -6.24
C LEU A 208 18.69 15.21 -4.82
N GLY A 209 19.00 13.93 -4.65
CA GLY A 209 19.35 13.36 -3.34
C GLY A 209 20.83 13.44 -2.99
N SER A 210 21.15 12.93 -1.80
CA SER A 210 22.51 12.82 -1.31
C SER A 210 23.35 11.91 -2.21
N ARG A 211 24.53 12.41 -2.61
CA ARG A 211 25.53 11.67 -3.40
C ARG A 211 26.46 10.82 -2.53
N GLU A 212 26.04 10.51 -1.31
CA GLU A 212 26.74 9.63 -0.38
C GLU A 212 26.26 8.18 -0.51
N LYS A 213 27.06 7.25 -0.01
CA LYS A 213 26.62 5.86 0.22
C LYS A 213 25.80 5.77 1.51
N PRO A 214 24.90 4.79 1.63
CA PRO A 214 24.14 4.57 2.86
C PRO A 214 25.05 4.35 4.08
N PRO A 215 24.60 4.78 5.28
CA PRO A 215 25.33 4.57 6.52
C PRO A 215 25.34 3.09 6.92
N THR A 216 26.09 2.78 7.99
CA THR A 216 25.99 1.48 8.68
C THR A 216 24.61 1.29 9.31
N ASP A 217 24.26 0.04 9.64
CA ASP A 217 22.97 -0.29 10.29
C ASP A 217 22.84 0.41 11.65
N GLU A 218 23.93 0.54 12.40
CA GLU A 218 23.97 1.22 13.69
C GLU A 218 23.70 2.72 13.56
N GLU A 219 24.36 3.38 12.60
CA GLU A 219 24.15 4.81 12.33
C GLU A 219 22.74 5.10 11.81
N LEU A 220 22.20 4.21 10.96
CA LEU A 220 20.83 4.28 10.49
C LEU A 220 19.86 4.20 11.68
N ASP A 221 20.12 3.29 12.62
CA ASP A 221 19.27 3.10 13.80
C ASP A 221 19.23 4.30 14.72
N GLU A 222 20.37 4.95 14.93
CA GLU A 222 20.41 6.20 15.69
C GLU A 222 19.64 7.32 15.00
N LEU A 223 19.74 7.42 13.66
CA LEU A 223 19.00 8.42 12.89
C LEU A 223 17.48 8.17 12.94
N VAL A 224 17.05 6.92 12.76
CA VAL A 224 15.64 6.56 12.80
C VAL A 224 15.08 6.69 14.22
N GLU A 225 15.85 6.35 15.25
CA GLU A 225 15.44 6.58 16.64
C GLU A 225 15.18 8.06 16.92
N GLU A 226 16.09 8.96 16.50
CA GLU A 226 15.86 10.41 16.62
C GLU A 226 14.63 10.84 15.83
N PHE A 227 14.46 10.34 14.59
CA PHE A 227 13.29 10.65 13.78
C PHE A 227 11.99 10.24 14.46
N VAL A 228 11.90 9.00 14.96
CA VAL A 228 10.71 8.50 15.66
C VAL A 228 10.42 9.35 16.89
N GLN A 229 11.43 9.64 17.72
CA GLN A 229 11.28 10.49 18.90
C GLN A 229 10.84 11.92 18.54
N ALA A 230 11.41 12.49 17.47
CA ALA A 230 11.03 13.80 16.96
C ALA A 230 9.58 13.83 16.46
N VAL A 231 9.13 12.78 15.76
CA VAL A 231 7.71 12.64 15.36
C VAL A 231 6.82 12.59 16.59
N GLN A 232 7.13 11.77 17.60
CA GLN A 232 6.32 11.72 18.83
C GLN A 232 6.30 13.06 19.58
N GLN A 233 7.39 13.84 19.53
CA GLN A 233 7.47 15.17 20.14
C GLN A 233 6.65 16.22 19.39
N VAL A 234 6.72 16.24 18.06
CA VAL A 234 6.14 17.30 17.22
C VAL A 234 4.70 16.97 16.82
N PHE A 235 4.39 15.69 16.60
CA PHE A 235 3.10 15.15 16.16
C PHE A 235 2.71 13.93 17.01
N PRO A 236 2.31 14.11 18.29
CA PRO A 236 2.14 13.01 19.25
C PRO A 236 1.07 11.98 18.89
N ASP A 237 0.08 12.34 18.08
CA ASP A 237 -0.97 11.43 17.63
C ASP A 237 -0.67 10.80 16.25
N CYS A 238 0.55 10.97 15.73
CA CYS A 238 0.91 10.52 14.39
C CYS A 238 1.20 9.02 14.36
N CYS A 239 0.59 8.33 13.39
CA CYS A 239 0.97 7.00 12.98
C CYS A 239 2.14 7.07 11.98
N ILE A 240 3.20 6.27 12.20
CA ILE A 240 4.33 6.14 11.28
C ILE A 240 4.11 4.91 10.39
N HIS A 241 3.90 5.13 9.11
CA HIS A 241 3.81 4.13 8.06
C HIS A 241 5.18 4.01 7.40
N PHE A 242 5.90 2.92 7.67
CA PHE A 242 7.18 2.62 7.02
C PHE A 242 6.94 1.96 5.66
N GLU A 243 7.53 2.51 4.59
CA GLU A 243 7.33 2.03 3.21
C GLU A 243 8.64 1.89 2.43
N ASP A 244 8.78 0.80 1.67
CA ASP A 244 9.89 0.51 0.75
C ASP A 244 11.29 0.60 1.37
N TRP A 245 11.41 0.11 2.60
CA TRP A 245 12.68 -0.10 3.27
C TRP A 245 13.33 -1.40 2.80
N LYS A 246 14.67 -1.45 2.84
CA LYS A 246 15.40 -2.72 2.65
C LYS A 246 14.82 -3.78 3.60
N GLY A 247 14.61 -5.00 3.09
CA GLY A 247 13.79 -5.99 3.79
C GLY A 247 14.28 -6.37 5.20
N THR A 248 15.60 -6.38 5.42
CA THR A 248 16.20 -6.58 6.75
C THR A 248 15.85 -5.45 7.70
N ASP A 249 15.88 -4.22 7.20
CA ASP A 249 15.67 -3.00 7.98
C ASP A 249 14.18 -2.85 8.28
N ALA A 250 13.30 -3.10 7.31
CA ALA A 250 11.85 -3.10 7.51
C ALA A 250 11.44 -4.02 8.67
N ILE A 251 11.93 -5.27 8.70
CA ILE A 251 11.63 -6.22 9.78
C ILE A 251 12.22 -5.75 11.11
N ARG A 252 13.47 -5.31 11.10
CA ARG A 252 14.19 -4.88 12.31
C ARG A 252 13.54 -3.65 12.95
N LEU A 253 13.18 -2.64 12.14
CA LEU A 253 12.53 -1.42 12.59
C LEU A 253 11.10 -1.69 13.05
N LEU A 254 10.32 -2.52 12.34
CA LEU A 254 8.99 -2.90 12.79
C LEU A 254 9.03 -3.58 14.16
N ASN A 255 9.93 -4.56 14.35
CA ASN A 255 10.12 -5.23 15.64
C ASN A 255 10.58 -4.26 16.76
N ARG A 256 11.35 -3.23 16.41
CA ARG A 256 11.86 -2.24 17.37
C ARG A 256 10.77 -1.28 17.85
N TYR A 257 9.81 -0.93 17.00
CA TYR A 257 8.88 0.18 17.21
C TYR A 257 7.41 -0.21 17.38
N ALA A 258 6.93 -1.34 16.85
CA ALA A 258 5.51 -1.72 16.86
C ALA A 258 4.87 -1.75 18.26
N ASP A 259 5.65 -2.07 19.29
CA ASP A 259 5.21 -2.08 20.68
C ASP A 259 5.46 -0.75 21.43
N LYS A 260 6.09 0.24 20.81
CA LYS A 260 6.52 1.48 21.46
C LYS A 260 5.77 2.71 20.96
N VAL A 261 5.48 2.76 19.67
CA VAL A 261 4.82 3.89 19.00
C VAL A 261 3.74 3.38 18.06
N LEU A 262 2.82 4.26 17.69
CA LEU A 262 1.82 3.95 16.68
C LEU A 262 2.51 3.87 15.32
N CYS A 263 2.79 2.66 14.85
CA CYS A 263 3.41 2.46 13.55
C CYS A 263 3.01 1.12 12.92
N TYR A 264 3.21 1.01 11.62
CA TYR A 264 3.13 -0.24 10.88
C TYR A 264 4.00 -0.17 9.62
N ASN A 265 4.16 -1.29 8.93
CA ASN A 265 4.85 -1.35 7.64
C ASN A 265 3.97 -2.07 6.61
N ASP A 266 3.66 -1.41 5.50
CA ASP A 266 2.72 -1.95 4.51
C ASP A 266 3.33 -3.08 3.67
N ASP A 267 4.63 -3.00 3.34
CA ASP A 267 5.36 -4.10 2.69
C ASP A 267 5.26 -5.44 3.44
N ILE A 268 5.23 -5.40 4.77
CA ILE A 268 5.15 -6.57 5.64
C ILE A 268 3.70 -6.88 5.99
N GLN A 269 3.01 -5.97 6.68
CA GLN A 269 1.69 -6.22 7.25
C GLN A 269 0.57 -6.04 6.24
N GLY A 270 0.65 -5.01 5.38
CA GLY A 270 -0.30 -4.77 4.31
C GLY A 270 -0.30 -5.86 3.24
N THR A 271 0.89 -6.22 2.74
CA THR A 271 1.09 -7.31 1.78
C THR A 271 0.58 -8.64 2.35
N ALA A 272 0.88 -8.91 3.62
CA ALA A 272 0.37 -10.09 4.31
C ALA A 272 -1.16 -10.09 4.40
N SER A 273 -1.75 -8.94 4.72
CA SER A 273 -3.19 -8.76 4.86
C SER A 273 -3.92 -8.94 3.53
N VAL A 274 -3.44 -8.34 2.43
CA VAL A 274 -4.12 -8.48 1.13
C VAL A 274 -3.98 -9.91 0.58
N ALA A 275 -2.83 -10.56 0.78
CA ALA A 275 -2.67 -11.97 0.43
C ALA A 275 -3.64 -12.86 1.24
N LEU A 276 -3.81 -12.57 2.54
CA LEU A 276 -4.80 -13.26 3.38
C LEU A 276 -6.24 -12.96 2.95
N ALA A 277 -6.54 -11.75 2.47
CA ALA A 277 -7.88 -11.40 1.96
C ALA A 277 -8.24 -12.27 0.75
N GLY A 278 -7.35 -12.31 -0.26
CA GLY A 278 -7.54 -13.15 -1.44
C GLY A 278 -7.62 -14.64 -1.08
N LEU A 279 -6.81 -15.11 -0.13
CA LEU A 279 -6.87 -16.49 0.36
C LEU A 279 -8.20 -16.78 1.06
N THR A 280 -8.68 -15.87 1.90
CA THR A 280 -9.98 -16.00 2.57
C THR A 280 -11.11 -16.15 1.55
N THR A 281 -11.14 -15.31 0.52
CA THR A 281 -12.13 -15.43 -0.57
C THR A 281 -11.99 -16.75 -1.33
N ALA A 282 -10.76 -17.17 -1.65
CA ALA A 282 -10.52 -18.43 -2.34
C ALA A 282 -11.02 -19.64 -1.53
N LEU A 283 -10.82 -19.60 -0.21
CA LEU A 283 -11.32 -20.61 0.73
C LEU A 283 -12.85 -20.62 0.84
N GLN A 284 -13.49 -19.45 0.77
CA GLN A 284 -14.95 -19.34 0.69
C GLN A 284 -15.51 -19.87 -0.65
N ILE A 285 -14.74 -19.84 -1.75
CA ILE A 285 -15.16 -20.41 -3.04
C ILE A 285 -15.11 -21.93 -3.00
N ILE A 286 -14.11 -22.52 -2.34
CA ILE A 286 -13.95 -23.98 -2.26
C ILE A 286 -14.61 -24.61 -1.02
N ASP A 287 -15.24 -23.79 -0.17
CA ASP A 287 -15.86 -24.18 1.09
C ASP A 287 -14.92 -25.00 2.00
N ALA A 288 -13.73 -24.46 2.26
CA ALA A 288 -12.71 -25.14 3.07
C ALA A 288 -12.15 -24.23 4.17
N PRO A 289 -11.86 -24.77 5.37
CA PRO A 289 -11.30 -23.98 6.46
C PRO A 289 -9.80 -23.70 6.23
N LEU A 290 -9.33 -22.53 6.68
CA LEU A 290 -7.92 -22.13 6.62
C LEU A 290 -7.02 -23.12 7.38
N THR A 291 -7.51 -23.68 8.49
CA THR A 291 -6.77 -24.61 9.36
C THR A 291 -6.42 -25.94 8.68
N ASP A 292 -7.10 -26.30 7.59
CA ASP A 292 -6.85 -27.53 6.84
C ASP A 292 -5.83 -27.36 5.71
N GLN A 293 -5.45 -26.12 5.41
CA GLN A 293 -4.63 -25.82 4.26
C GLN A 293 -3.17 -26.19 4.47
N ARG A 294 -2.47 -26.46 3.36
CA ARG A 294 -1.01 -26.65 3.31
C ARG A 294 -0.46 -25.66 2.31
N ILE A 295 0.39 -24.75 2.75
CA ILE A 295 0.78 -23.56 2.00
C ILE A 295 2.25 -23.67 1.66
N LEU A 296 2.58 -23.59 0.37
CA LEU A 296 3.95 -23.56 -0.12
C LEU A 296 4.27 -22.17 -0.67
N PHE A 297 5.33 -21.57 -0.16
CA PHE A 297 5.88 -20.33 -0.68
C PHE A 297 7.06 -20.60 -1.61
N LEU A 298 7.12 -19.90 -2.73
CA LEU A 298 8.35 -19.67 -3.49
C LEU A 298 8.82 -18.24 -3.20
N GLY A 299 9.89 -18.14 -2.41
CA GLY A 299 10.41 -16.90 -1.84
C GLY A 299 10.29 -16.90 -0.31
N ALA A 300 11.44 -16.85 0.38
CA ALA A 300 11.55 -16.80 1.83
C ALA A 300 12.17 -15.49 2.34
N GLY A 301 11.91 -14.39 1.61
CA GLY A 301 12.31 -13.03 1.97
C GLY A 301 11.28 -12.31 2.85
N SER A 302 11.38 -10.98 3.00
CA SER A 302 10.53 -10.22 3.92
C SER A 302 9.02 -10.36 3.64
N ALA A 303 8.61 -10.33 2.36
CA ALA A 303 7.22 -10.50 1.97
C ALA A 303 6.71 -11.92 2.31
N GLY A 304 7.46 -12.97 1.94
CA GLY A 304 7.09 -14.35 2.23
C GLY A 304 7.00 -14.64 3.74
N ILE A 305 7.96 -14.13 4.51
CA ILE A 305 7.95 -14.23 5.98
C ILE A 305 6.77 -13.46 6.59
N GLY A 306 6.48 -12.25 6.10
CA GLY A 306 5.35 -11.43 6.55
C GLY A 306 4.00 -12.12 6.31
N ILE A 307 3.76 -12.57 5.07
CA ILE A 307 2.53 -13.28 4.70
C ILE A 307 2.39 -14.56 5.52
N ALA A 308 3.44 -15.37 5.65
CA ALA A 308 3.40 -16.60 6.43
C ALA A 308 3.12 -16.36 7.92
N LYS A 309 3.72 -15.31 8.51
CA LYS A 309 3.48 -14.94 9.91
C LYS A 309 2.00 -14.58 10.12
N LEU A 310 1.41 -13.77 9.24
CA LEU A 310 0.01 -13.37 9.37
C LEU A 310 -0.95 -14.53 9.12
N ILE A 311 -0.68 -15.40 8.14
CA ILE A 311 -1.49 -16.61 7.92
C ILE A 311 -1.43 -17.53 9.15
N ALA A 312 -0.24 -17.73 9.74
CA ALA A 312 -0.10 -18.52 10.95
C ALA A 312 -0.85 -17.87 12.14
N ALA A 313 -0.86 -16.55 12.25
CA ALA A 313 -1.66 -15.82 13.25
C ALA A 313 -3.17 -16.00 13.01
N ALA A 314 -3.63 -15.93 11.75
CA ALA A 314 -5.03 -16.18 11.38
C ALA A 314 -5.46 -17.64 11.67
N MET A 315 -4.57 -18.61 11.46
CA MET A 315 -4.79 -20.01 11.86
C MET A 315 -4.90 -20.16 13.39
N GLN A 316 -4.07 -19.45 14.15
CA GLN A 316 -4.13 -19.44 15.62
C GLN A 316 -5.42 -18.82 16.14
N ALA A 317 -5.89 -17.72 15.53
CA ALA A 317 -7.18 -17.12 15.83
C ALA A 317 -8.36 -18.08 15.57
N LYS A 318 -8.16 -19.12 14.75
CA LYS A 318 -9.13 -20.20 14.50
C LYS A 318 -8.87 -21.46 15.35
N GLY A 319 -8.01 -21.38 16.37
CA GLY A 319 -7.84 -22.40 17.38
C GLY A 319 -6.62 -23.31 17.24
N LEU A 320 -5.78 -23.14 16.22
CA LEU A 320 -4.52 -23.89 16.14
C LEU A 320 -3.47 -23.34 17.12
N SER A 321 -2.61 -24.20 17.64
CA SER A 321 -1.39 -23.74 18.31
C SER A 321 -0.42 -23.08 17.31
N GLN A 322 0.50 -22.27 17.82
CA GLN A 322 1.56 -21.68 16.98
C GLN A 322 2.36 -22.74 16.22
N HIS A 323 2.64 -23.88 16.86
CA HIS A 323 3.37 -24.98 16.24
C HIS A 323 2.59 -25.61 15.10
N GLU A 324 1.31 -25.92 15.32
CA GLU A 324 0.43 -26.49 14.29
C GLU A 324 0.26 -25.53 13.12
N ALA A 325 -0.01 -24.25 13.37
CA ALA A 325 -0.15 -23.23 12.34
C ALA A 325 1.11 -23.12 11.47
N ARG A 326 2.30 -23.04 12.09
CA ARG A 326 3.57 -23.00 11.35
C ARG A 326 3.81 -24.28 10.55
N SER A 327 3.51 -25.45 11.11
CA SER A 327 3.70 -26.74 10.44
C SER A 327 2.91 -26.90 9.13
N ARG A 328 1.87 -26.08 8.91
CA ARG A 328 1.11 -26.02 7.66
C ARG A 328 1.76 -25.18 6.56
N ILE A 329 2.84 -24.48 6.86
CA ILE A 329 3.51 -23.55 5.96
C ILE A 329 4.91 -24.07 5.64
N SER A 330 5.25 -24.16 4.36
CA SER A 330 6.58 -24.51 3.88
C SER A 330 7.09 -23.42 2.94
N MET A 331 8.40 -23.22 2.92
CA MET A 331 9.03 -22.18 2.10
C MET A 331 10.15 -22.75 1.25
N PHE A 332 10.31 -22.19 0.06
CA PHE A 332 11.33 -22.56 -0.92
C PHE A 332 12.08 -21.30 -1.35
N ASP A 333 13.40 -21.28 -1.22
CA ASP A 333 14.25 -20.15 -1.64
C ASP A 333 15.21 -20.53 -2.77
N ILE A 334 16.18 -19.66 -3.06
CA ILE A 334 17.16 -19.87 -4.14
C ILE A 334 17.98 -21.16 -3.99
N ASP A 335 18.11 -21.67 -2.77
CA ASP A 335 18.89 -22.85 -2.43
C ASP A 335 17.99 -24.10 -2.26
N GLY A 336 16.67 -23.95 -2.37
CA GLY A 336 15.69 -25.03 -2.32
C GLY A 336 14.70 -24.93 -1.17
N LEU A 337 14.09 -26.06 -0.82
CA LEU A 337 13.20 -26.17 0.34
C LEU A 337 13.93 -25.78 1.64
N LEU A 338 13.27 -24.99 2.48
CA LEU A 338 13.73 -24.74 3.85
C LEU A 338 13.48 -25.99 4.69
N GLU A 339 14.55 -26.62 5.15
CA GLU A 339 14.52 -27.84 5.95
C GLU A 339 15.69 -27.86 6.97
N PRO A 340 15.66 -28.70 8.02
CA PRO A 340 16.59 -28.63 9.15
C PRO A 340 18.08 -28.75 8.83
N SER A 341 18.47 -29.35 7.70
CA SER A 341 19.88 -29.48 7.31
C SER A 341 20.47 -28.20 6.68
N ARG A 342 19.63 -27.20 6.37
CA ARG A 342 20.06 -25.88 5.86
C ARG A 342 20.80 -25.09 6.94
N ALA A 343 22.10 -24.85 6.74
CA ALA A 343 22.93 -24.07 7.64
C ALA A 343 22.80 -22.54 7.47
N ASN A 344 22.28 -22.07 6.33
CA ASN A 344 22.26 -20.66 5.94
C ASN A 344 20.90 -19.96 6.19
N LEU A 345 20.12 -20.43 7.16
CA LEU A 345 18.82 -19.85 7.48
C LEU A 345 18.93 -18.75 8.53
N SER A 346 18.24 -17.63 8.29
CA SER A 346 17.98 -16.62 9.32
C SER A 346 17.05 -17.14 10.41
N GLU A 347 17.02 -16.50 11.59
CA GLU A 347 16.10 -16.87 12.68
C GLU A 347 14.63 -16.86 12.23
N ALA A 348 14.26 -15.88 11.40
CA ALA A 348 12.91 -15.78 10.86
C ALA A 348 12.55 -16.94 9.90
N GLN A 349 13.54 -17.52 9.21
CA GLN A 349 13.35 -18.65 8.30
C GLN A 349 13.35 -20.00 9.03
N LYS A 350 14.14 -20.14 10.10
CA LYS A 350 14.29 -21.40 10.86
C LYS A 350 12.95 -21.94 11.37
N VAL A 351 12.00 -21.09 11.70
CA VAL A 351 10.67 -21.51 12.20
C VAL A 351 9.82 -22.23 11.16
N TYR A 352 10.17 -22.14 9.87
CA TYR A 352 9.50 -22.80 8.74
C TYR A 352 10.33 -23.96 8.15
N ALA A 353 11.49 -24.27 8.74
CA ALA A 353 12.36 -25.36 8.31
C ALA A 353 11.88 -26.70 8.90
N HIS A 354 10.80 -27.24 8.34
CA HIS A 354 10.17 -28.47 8.82
C HIS A 354 10.86 -29.73 8.31
N LYS A 355 10.71 -30.85 9.04
CA LYS A 355 11.31 -32.14 8.66
C LYS A 355 10.80 -32.60 7.29
N ALA A 356 11.65 -32.47 6.27
CA ALA A 356 11.41 -32.90 4.91
C ALA A 356 12.75 -33.29 4.26
N ALA A 357 12.71 -34.05 3.16
CA ALA A 357 13.91 -34.35 2.40
C ALA A 357 14.38 -33.07 1.66
N PRO A 358 15.70 -32.76 1.65
CA PRO A 358 16.22 -31.64 0.87
C PRO A 358 15.81 -31.76 -0.60
N SER A 359 15.36 -30.66 -1.18
CA SER A 359 14.97 -30.60 -2.59
C SER A 359 15.28 -29.24 -3.19
N LYS A 360 15.86 -29.24 -4.39
CA LYS A 360 16.00 -28.08 -5.27
C LYS A 360 15.00 -28.11 -6.43
N ASP A 361 14.12 -29.11 -6.47
CA ASP A 361 13.07 -29.25 -7.47
C ASP A 361 11.72 -28.86 -6.85
N LEU A 362 11.14 -27.76 -7.34
CA LEU A 362 9.86 -27.25 -6.86
C LEU A 362 8.70 -28.21 -7.17
N VAL A 363 8.71 -28.89 -8.33
CA VAL A 363 7.67 -29.86 -8.70
C VAL A 363 7.72 -31.06 -7.76
N LYS A 364 8.91 -31.62 -7.53
CA LYS A 364 9.10 -32.71 -6.55
C LYS A 364 8.64 -32.31 -5.14
N THR A 365 8.88 -31.05 -4.76
CA THR A 365 8.45 -30.49 -3.48
C THR A 365 6.93 -30.43 -3.39
N ILE A 366 6.25 -29.97 -4.45
CA ILE A 366 4.78 -29.95 -4.55
C ILE A 366 4.22 -31.38 -4.45
N GLU A 367 4.79 -32.34 -5.19
CA GLU A 367 4.34 -33.74 -5.15
C GLU A 367 4.50 -34.39 -3.76
N THR A 368 5.54 -33.99 -3.03
CA THR A 368 5.85 -34.51 -1.69
C THR A 368 4.97 -33.87 -0.61
N LEU A 369 4.91 -32.54 -0.57
CA LEU A 369 4.20 -31.79 0.47
C LEU A 369 2.70 -31.66 0.21
N LYS A 370 2.29 -31.88 -1.05
CA LYS A 370 0.92 -31.79 -1.55
C LYS A 370 0.21 -30.49 -1.13
N PRO A 371 0.79 -29.31 -1.40
CA PRO A 371 0.19 -28.04 -0.99
C PRO A 371 -1.17 -27.82 -1.67
N THR A 372 -2.07 -27.15 -0.95
CA THR A 372 -3.35 -26.66 -1.48
C THR A 372 -3.24 -25.23 -2.01
N VAL A 373 -2.25 -24.48 -1.50
CA VAL A 373 -1.97 -23.09 -1.85
C VAL A 373 -0.51 -22.96 -2.26
N LEU A 374 -0.25 -22.28 -3.38
CA LEU A 374 1.08 -21.92 -3.84
C LEU A 374 1.18 -20.39 -3.96
N ILE A 375 2.13 -19.78 -3.23
CA ILE A 375 2.33 -18.32 -3.20
C ILE A 375 3.75 -17.97 -3.67
N GLY A 376 3.87 -17.13 -4.68
CA GLY A 376 5.13 -16.66 -5.26
C GLY A 376 5.42 -15.22 -4.83
N VAL A 377 6.60 -15.01 -4.24
CA VAL A 377 7.15 -13.72 -3.78
C VAL A 377 8.68 -13.71 -3.98
N SER A 378 9.11 -14.26 -5.10
CA SER A 378 10.51 -14.62 -5.36
C SER A 378 11.26 -13.66 -6.27
N THR A 379 10.56 -12.77 -6.98
CA THR A 379 11.07 -11.95 -8.11
C THR A 379 11.61 -12.76 -9.29
N LYS A 380 11.38 -14.08 -9.31
CA LYS A 380 11.80 -14.99 -10.38
C LYS A 380 10.65 -15.18 -11.37
N GLY A 381 10.61 -14.31 -12.38
CA GLY A 381 9.63 -14.38 -13.46
C GLY A 381 9.57 -15.77 -14.12
N GLY A 382 8.37 -16.29 -14.35
CA GLY A 382 8.15 -17.59 -14.99
C GLY A 382 8.49 -18.82 -14.13
N ALA A 383 8.75 -18.65 -12.83
CA ALA A 383 9.08 -19.77 -11.95
C ALA A 383 7.92 -20.76 -11.75
N PHE A 384 6.67 -20.32 -11.84
CA PHE A 384 5.50 -21.19 -11.89
C PHE A 384 5.22 -21.63 -13.32
N ASN A 385 6.17 -22.38 -13.90
CA ASN A 385 6.01 -22.92 -15.26
C ASN A 385 4.87 -23.96 -15.36
N GLN A 386 4.59 -24.41 -16.58
CA GLN A 386 3.52 -25.38 -16.86
C GLN A 386 3.56 -26.61 -15.94
N ARG A 387 4.74 -27.19 -15.71
CA ARG A 387 4.88 -28.38 -14.85
C ARG A 387 4.46 -28.10 -13.41
N VAL A 388 4.76 -26.90 -12.90
CA VAL A 388 4.37 -26.46 -11.55
C VAL A 388 2.86 -26.30 -11.44
N VAL A 389 2.24 -25.58 -12.38
CA VAL A 389 0.78 -25.35 -12.36
C VAL A 389 0.01 -26.66 -12.57
N GLU A 390 0.47 -27.53 -13.47
CA GLU A 390 -0.12 -28.87 -13.66
C GLU A 390 0.05 -29.75 -12.41
N ALA A 391 1.18 -29.69 -11.71
CA ALA A 391 1.38 -30.43 -10.46
C ALA A 391 0.39 -29.97 -9.38
N MET A 392 0.19 -28.66 -9.23
CA MET A 392 -0.85 -28.12 -8.32
C MET A 392 -2.25 -28.57 -8.72
N SER A 393 -2.56 -28.55 -10.02
CA SER A 393 -3.89 -28.88 -10.57
C SER A 393 -4.21 -30.38 -10.57
N LYS A 394 -3.19 -31.25 -10.52
CA LYS A 394 -3.36 -32.70 -10.33
C LYS A 394 -3.75 -33.04 -8.89
N LEU A 395 -3.27 -32.25 -7.92
CA LEU A 395 -3.48 -32.49 -6.49
C LEU A 395 -4.75 -31.85 -5.95
N ASN A 396 -5.22 -30.77 -6.58
CA ASN A 396 -6.30 -29.94 -6.08
C ASN A 396 -7.33 -29.68 -7.20
N GLU A 397 -8.62 -29.83 -6.90
CA GLU A 397 -9.67 -29.55 -7.89
C GLU A 397 -9.75 -28.06 -8.25
N ARG A 398 -9.45 -27.19 -7.27
CA ARG A 398 -9.36 -25.75 -7.43
C ARG A 398 -8.06 -25.27 -6.78
N PRO A 399 -6.89 -25.39 -7.45
CA PRO A 399 -5.62 -24.98 -6.86
C PRO A 399 -5.58 -23.47 -6.66
N ILE A 400 -5.14 -23.02 -5.48
CA ILE A 400 -4.95 -21.59 -5.20
C ILE A 400 -3.51 -21.23 -5.58
N ILE A 401 -3.35 -20.33 -6.55
CA ILE A 401 -2.04 -19.96 -7.12
C ILE A 401 -1.92 -18.44 -7.12
N PHE A 402 -1.06 -17.91 -6.24
CA PHE A 402 -0.80 -16.47 -6.13
C PHE A 402 0.59 -16.13 -6.67
N SER A 403 0.66 -15.28 -7.69
CA SER A 403 1.89 -14.82 -8.35
C SER A 403 2.16 -13.36 -8.00
N LEU A 404 2.70 -13.11 -6.81
CA LEU A 404 2.68 -11.78 -6.18
C LEU A 404 3.90 -10.91 -6.49
N SER A 405 4.89 -11.42 -7.23
CA SER A 405 6.06 -10.63 -7.60
C SER A 405 5.74 -9.52 -8.60
N ASN A 406 6.29 -8.33 -8.38
CA ASN A 406 6.18 -7.14 -9.22
C ASN A 406 7.54 -6.73 -9.81
N PRO A 407 7.59 -6.04 -10.97
CA PRO A 407 6.47 -5.75 -11.88
C PRO A 407 6.11 -6.98 -12.74
N THR A 408 5.33 -6.80 -13.82
CA THR A 408 4.73 -7.89 -14.61
C THR A 408 5.73 -8.95 -15.12
N ASP A 409 6.95 -8.55 -15.50
CA ASP A 409 8.02 -9.46 -15.94
C ASP A 409 8.60 -10.33 -14.80
N ARG A 410 8.30 -9.99 -13.55
CA ARG A 410 8.72 -10.71 -12.35
C ARG A 410 7.65 -11.63 -11.79
N ALA A 411 6.42 -11.56 -12.27
CA ALA A 411 5.35 -12.48 -11.92
C ALA A 411 5.80 -13.94 -12.15
N GLU A 412 5.63 -14.79 -11.15
CA GLU A 412 5.95 -16.22 -11.23
C GLU A 412 5.22 -16.93 -12.38
N CYS A 413 3.99 -16.52 -12.71
CA CYS A 413 3.32 -16.81 -13.97
C CYS A 413 2.24 -15.76 -14.30
N THR A 414 1.80 -15.70 -15.55
CA THR A 414 0.69 -14.83 -15.95
C THR A 414 -0.66 -15.47 -15.61
N ALA A 415 -1.73 -14.66 -15.59
CA ALA A 415 -3.10 -15.16 -15.46
C ALA A 415 -3.45 -16.18 -16.57
N GLU A 416 -3.11 -15.86 -17.82
CA GLU A 416 -3.36 -16.74 -18.97
C GLU A 416 -2.65 -18.09 -18.80
N GLN A 417 -1.40 -18.08 -18.35
CA GLN A 417 -0.64 -19.30 -18.06
C GLN A 417 -1.29 -20.12 -16.93
N ALA A 418 -1.66 -19.47 -15.82
CA ALA A 418 -2.30 -20.14 -14.69
C ALA A 418 -3.62 -20.80 -15.09
N TYR A 419 -4.50 -20.09 -15.82
CA TYR A 419 -5.78 -20.64 -16.26
C TYR A 419 -5.61 -21.71 -17.33
N THR A 420 -4.75 -21.49 -18.33
CA THR A 420 -4.55 -22.47 -19.42
C THR A 420 -3.96 -23.78 -18.89
N TRP A 421 -2.87 -23.71 -18.10
CA TRP A 421 -2.19 -24.90 -17.60
C TRP A 421 -2.98 -25.64 -16.51
N SER A 422 -3.90 -24.94 -15.83
CA SER A 422 -4.85 -25.56 -14.88
C SER A 422 -6.17 -25.99 -15.53
N LYS A 423 -6.38 -25.75 -16.83
CA LYS A 423 -7.65 -25.98 -17.53
C LYS A 423 -8.83 -25.27 -16.86
N GLY A 424 -8.62 -24.00 -16.49
CA GLY A 424 -9.61 -23.14 -15.84
C GLY A 424 -9.86 -23.44 -14.36
N LYS A 425 -9.10 -24.35 -13.74
CA LYS A 425 -9.30 -24.75 -12.34
C LYS A 425 -8.74 -23.74 -11.34
N ALA A 426 -7.66 -23.03 -11.69
CA ALA A 426 -6.94 -22.18 -10.75
C ALA A 426 -7.81 -21.05 -10.18
N LEU A 427 -7.66 -20.81 -8.87
CA LEU A 427 -8.03 -19.56 -8.22
C LEU A 427 -6.77 -18.70 -8.19
N PHE A 428 -6.73 -17.69 -9.05
CA PHE A 428 -5.50 -16.95 -9.35
C PHE A 428 -5.58 -15.49 -8.88
N ALA A 429 -4.50 -15.06 -8.25
CA ALA A 429 -4.23 -13.65 -7.97
C ALA A 429 -2.78 -13.30 -8.29
N ALA A 430 -2.51 -12.05 -8.62
CA ALA A 430 -1.16 -11.53 -8.83
C ALA A 430 -0.94 -10.19 -8.12
N GLY A 431 0.33 -9.77 -7.98
CA GLY A 431 0.66 -8.44 -7.45
C GLY A 431 0.28 -7.31 -8.42
N VAL A 432 0.38 -7.59 -9.72
CA VAL A 432 -0.07 -6.71 -10.80
C VAL A 432 -1.46 -7.08 -11.31
N GLN A 433 -2.18 -6.11 -11.89
CA GLN A 433 -3.44 -6.38 -12.58
C GLN A 433 -3.15 -7.01 -13.95
N PHE A 434 -3.65 -8.22 -14.19
CA PHE A 434 -3.70 -8.83 -15.51
C PHE A 434 -5.06 -8.56 -16.18
N PRO A 435 -5.14 -8.54 -17.52
CA PRO A 435 -6.43 -8.48 -18.22
C PRO A 435 -7.24 -9.76 -17.99
N ASP A 436 -8.55 -9.66 -18.22
CA ASP A 436 -9.44 -10.81 -18.26
C ASP A 436 -8.96 -11.84 -19.29
N VAL A 437 -9.12 -13.12 -18.98
CA VAL A 437 -8.70 -14.25 -19.84
C VAL A 437 -9.95 -15.00 -20.29
N THR A 438 -10.12 -15.17 -21.60
CA THR A 438 -11.20 -16.01 -22.14
C THR A 438 -10.64 -17.35 -22.59
N LEU A 439 -11.09 -18.43 -21.95
CA LEU A 439 -10.68 -19.80 -22.24
C LEU A 439 -11.93 -20.67 -22.43
N ASP A 440 -12.02 -21.38 -23.55
CA ASP A 440 -13.15 -22.26 -23.90
C ASP A 440 -14.54 -21.60 -23.77
N GLY A 441 -14.64 -20.32 -24.17
CA GLY A 441 -15.88 -19.54 -24.11
C GLY A 441 -16.26 -19.02 -22.72
N ARG A 442 -15.43 -19.26 -21.69
CA ARG A 442 -15.60 -18.70 -20.35
C ARG A 442 -14.56 -17.60 -20.08
N THR A 443 -15.01 -16.48 -19.55
CA THR A 443 -14.14 -15.39 -19.09
C THR A 443 -13.76 -15.58 -17.62
N TYR A 444 -12.48 -15.39 -17.33
CA TYR A 444 -11.87 -15.45 -16.01
C TYR A 444 -11.32 -14.08 -15.64
N HIS A 445 -11.52 -13.69 -14.39
CA HIS A 445 -11.17 -12.37 -13.86
C HIS A 445 -10.03 -12.52 -12.84
N PRO A 446 -8.76 -12.39 -13.25
CA PRO A 446 -7.63 -12.55 -12.34
C PRO A 446 -7.64 -11.47 -11.26
N GLY A 447 -7.48 -11.89 -10.01
CA GLY A 447 -7.40 -10.97 -8.88
C GLY A 447 -6.08 -10.20 -8.85
N GLN A 448 -6.12 -8.94 -8.41
CA GLN A 448 -4.94 -8.19 -8.03
C GLN A 448 -4.88 -8.08 -6.50
N ALA A 449 -3.86 -8.68 -5.90
CA ALA A 449 -3.55 -8.55 -4.48
C ALA A 449 -2.82 -7.22 -4.22
N ASN A 450 -3.53 -6.11 -4.39
CA ASN A 450 -2.99 -4.77 -4.18
C ASN A 450 -3.27 -4.27 -2.75
N ASN A 451 -2.24 -3.75 -2.08
CA ASN A 451 -2.34 -3.29 -0.70
C ASN A 451 -3.34 -2.13 -0.51
N PHE A 452 -3.75 -1.42 -1.57
CA PHE A 452 -4.78 -0.36 -1.44
C PHE A 452 -6.14 -0.89 -0.95
N TYR A 453 -6.38 -2.21 -0.95
CA TYR A 453 -7.57 -2.82 -0.34
C TYR A 453 -7.51 -2.90 1.20
N ILE A 454 -6.38 -2.50 1.80
CA ILE A 454 -6.08 -2.68 3.22
C ILE A 454 -5.63 -1.37 3.87
N PHE A 455 -4.52 -0.80 3.40
CA PHE A 455 -3.88 0.30 4.13
C PHE A 455 -4.73 1.58 4.21
N PRO A 456 -5.53 1.97 3.20
CA PRO A 456 -6.41 3.13 3.33
C PRO A 456 -7.46 2.92 4.41
N ALA A 457 -8.09 1.74 4.49
CA ALA A 457 -9.05 1.38 5.52
C ALA A 457 -8.43 1.32 6.92
N VAL A 458 -7.25 0.72 7.06
CA VAL A 458 -6.49 0.73 8.33
C VAL A 458 -6.14 2.17 8.71
N GLY A 459 -5.78 3.00 7.74
CA GLY A 459 -5.56 4.44 7.90
C GLY A 459 -6.80 5.16 8.41
N LEU A 460 -7.95 4.96 7.78
CA LEU A 460 -9.22 5.58 8.20
C LEU A 460 -9.66 5.12 9.61
N ALA A 461 -9.55 3.83 9.91
CA ALA A 461 -9.84 3.31 11.25
C ALA A 461 -8.89 3.91 12.29
N THR A 462 -7.61 4.03 11.96
CA THR A 462 -6.58 4.62 12.83
C THR A 462 -6.83 6.11 13.05
N TYR A 463 -7.19 6.84 11.99
CA TYR A 463 -7.54 8.27 12.05
C TYR A 463 -8.70 8.51 13.02
N ALA A 464 -9.77 7.72 12.86
CA ALA A 464 -10.98 7.87 13.65
C ALA A 464 -10.77 7.40 15.10
N ALA A 465 -10.33 6.15 15.29
CA ALA A 465 -10.28 5.50 16.61
C ALA A 465 -9.07 5.90 17.47
N ARG A 466 -8.04 6.49 16.86
CA ARG A 466 -6.77 6.88 17.51
C ARG A 466 -6.24 5.74 18.39
N PRO A 467 -5.98 4.55 17.84
CA PRO A 467 -5.61 3.40 18.64
C PRO A 467 -4.22 3.57 19.25
N ARG A 468 -3.98 2.95 20.41
CA ARG A 468 -2.64 2.93 21.03
C ARG A 468 -1.60 2.19 20.17
N ARG A 469 -2.05 1.15 19.44
CA ARG A 469 -1.22 0.28 18.59
C ARG A 469 -2.06 -0.28 17.45
N ILE A 470 -1.40 -0.66 16.36
CA ILE A 470 -1.98 -1.44 15.26
C ILE A 470 -1.39 -2.84 15.35
N THR A 471 -2.18 -3.82 15.78
CA THR A 471 -1.72 -5.20 15.97
C THR A 471 -1.90 -6.03 14.68
N ASP A 472 -1.28 -7.22 14.63
CA ASP A 472 -1.45 -8.15 13.50
C ASP A 472 -2.94 -8.54 13.31
N GLU A 473 -3.73 -8.59 14.39
CA GLU A 473 -5.16 -8.85 14.35
C GLU A 473 -5.96 -7.75 13.63
N CYS A 474 -5.53 -6.48 13.71
CA CYS A 474 -6.16 -5.42 12.91
C CYS A 474 -6.09 -5.73 11.42
N PHE A 475 -4.95 -6.27 10.95
CA PHE A 475 -4.75 -6.68 9.57
C PHE A 475 -5.52 -7.97 9.23
N ILE A 476 -5.62 -8.94 10.15
CA ILE A 476 -6.48 -10.12 9.95
C ILE A 476 -7.96 -9.70 9.79
N VAL A 477 -8.42 -8.75 10.61
CA VAL A 477 -9.79 -8.21 10.51
C VAL A 477 -9.98 -7.45 9.21
N ALA A 478 -9.00 -6.63 8.79
CA ALA A 478 -9.06 -5.93 7.50
C ALA A 478 -9.15 -6.92 6.33
N ALA A 479 -8.33 -7.98 6.35
CA ALA A 479 -8.34 -9.04 5.34
C ALA A 479 -9.70 -9.74 5.25
N GLN A 480 -10.27 -10.13 6.40
CA GLN A 480 -11.58 -10.77 6.46
C GLN A 480 -12.70 -9.83 6.00
N ALA A 481 -12.68 -8.57 6.43
CA ALA A 481 -13.68 -7.57 6.05
C ALA A 481 -13.65 -7.24 4.55
N SER A 482 -12.47 -7.21 3.94
CA SER A 482 -12.33 -7.06 2.49
C SER A 482 -12.89 -8.28 1.74
N ALA A 483 -12.57 -9.49 2.20
CA ALA A 483 -13.07 -10.74 1.60
C ALA A 483 -14.60 -10.90 1.71
N ASP A 484 -15.19 -10.53 2.85
CA ASP A 484 -16.63 -10.67 3.12
C ASP A 484 -17.51 -9.81 2.20
N GLN A 485 -16.93 -8.80 1.57
CA GLN A 485 -17.63 -7.94 0.60
C GLN A 485 -17.79 -8.59 -0.79
N ILE A 486 -17.22 -9.77 -0.99
CA ILE A 486 -17.28 -10.49 -2.25
C ILE A 486 -18.46 -11.47 -2.20
N GLY A 487 -19.59 -10.99 -2.69
CA GLY A 487 -20.85 -11.74 -2.71
C GLY A 487 -20.78 -13.06 -3.52
N PRO A 488 -21.78 -13.94 -3.35
CA PRO A 488 -21.84 -15.23 -4.04
C PRO A 488 -21.67 -15.14 -5.57
N ASP A 489 -22.25 -14.11 -6.20
CA ASP A 489 -22.19 -13.93 -7.66
C ASP A 489 -20.77 -13.64 -8.16
N LEU A 490 -20.00 -12.84 -7.42
CA LEU A 490 -18.61 -12.53 -7.76
C LEU A 490 -17.70 -13.74 -7.48
N ARG A 491 -17.94 -14.45 -6.38
CA ARG A 491 -17.26 -15.71 -6.06
C ARG A 491 -17.51 -16.80 -7.10
N ALA A 492 -18.73 -16.90 -7.64
CA ALA A 492 -19.06 -17.83 -8.72
C ALA A 492 -18.28 -17.53 -10.01
N LYS A 493 -17.93 -16.26 -10.25
CA LYS A 493 -17.04 -15.82 -11.33
C LYS A 493 -15.55 -16.04 -11.04
N GLY A 494 -15.19 -16.50 -9.84
CA GLY A 494 -13.81 -16.72 -9.42
C GLY A 494 -13.06 -15.46 -8.99
N MET A 495 -13.77 -14.35 -8.75
CA MET A 495 -13.14 -13.11 -8.27
C MET A 495 -12.70 -13.26 -6.81
N LEU A 496 -11.48 -12.81 -6.53
CA LEU A 496 -10.85 -12.93 -5.20
C LEU A 496 -10.82 -11.62 -4.42
N PHE A 497 -11.09 -10.49 -5.07
CA PHE A 497 -11.08 -9.15 -4.49
C PHE A 497 -12.31 -8.34 -4.93
N PRO A 498 -12.71 -7.29 -4.17
CA PRO A 498 -13.75 -6.35 -4.58
C PRO A 498 -13.39 -5.60 -5.88
N GLY A 499 -14.39 -4.94 -6.48
CA GLY A 499 -14.16 -4.10 -7.67
C GLY A 499 -13.63 -2.71 -7.30
N GLN A 500 -12.64 -2.21 -8.03
CA GLN A 500 -12.01 -0.91 -7.79
C GLN A 500 -12.96 0.29 -7.95
N ASN A 501 -14.01 0.17 -8.77
CA ASN A 501 -15.00 1.23 -9.00
C ASN A 501 -15.69 1.71 -7.72
N ASN A 502 -15.81 0.85 -6.71
CA ASN A 502 -16.48 1.16 -5.44
C ASN A 502 -15.49 1.14 -4.27
N ILE A 503 -14.25 1.54 -4.51
CA ILE A 503 -13.17 1.42 -3.51
C ILE A 503 -13.47 2.21 -2.24
N LEU A 504 -14.08 3.40 -2.33
CA LEU A 504 -14.41 4.20 -1.14
C LEU A 504 -15.37 3.48 -0.19
N GLU A 505 -16.42 2.87 -0.73
CA GLU A 505 -17.36 2.07 0.06
C GLU A 505 -16.68 0.81 0.61
N THR A 506 -15.81 0.19 -0.19
CA THR A 506 -15.04 -0.99 0.21
C THR A 506 -14.15 -0.69 1.41
N GLU A 507 -13.36 0.39 1.32
CA GLU A 507 -12.46 0.81 2.38
C GLU A 507 -13.22 1.33 3.60
N THR A 508 -14.34 2.03 3.43
CA THR A 508 -15.17 2.51 4.56
C THR A 508 -15.76 1.34 5.34
N THR A 509 -16.23 0.30 4.64
CA THR A 509 -16.72 -0.93 5.26
C THR A 509 -15.60 -1.66 6.01
N THR A 510 -14.44 -1.83 5.37
CA THR A 510 -13.26 -2.44 6.00
C THR A 510 -12.81 -1.65 7.23
N ALA A 511 -12.72 -0.32 7.14
CA ALA A 511 -12.34 0.57 8.23
C ALA A 511 -13.30 0.48 9.41
N THR A 512 -14.60 0.37 9.14
CA THR A 512 -15.63 0.18 10.17
C THR A 512 -15.37 -1.09 10.98
N ARG A 513 -15.08 -2.21 10.29
CA ARG A 513 -14.79 -3.50 10.95
C ARG A 513 -13.50 -3.46 11.76
N VAL A 514 -12.46 -2.80 11.25
CA VAL A 514 -11.20 -2.61 11.97
C VAL A 514 -11.41 -1.72 13.21
N ALA A 515 -12.19 -0.64 13.10
CA ALA A 515 -12.50 0.24 14.22
C ALA A 515 -13.34 -0.48 15.30
N GLU A 516 -14.35 -1.27 14.91
CA GLU A 516 -15.10 -2.15 15.80
C GLU A 516 -14.16 -3.04 16.63
N PHE A 517 -13.24 -3.72 15.95
CA PHE A 517 -12.22 -4.53 16.60
C PHE A 517 -11.34 -3.71 17.57
N MET A 518 -10.87 -2.53 17.16
CA MET A 518 -10.06 -1.66 18.01
C MET A 518 -10.81 -1.25 19.29
N PHE A 519 -12.12 -0.98 19.21
CA PHE A 519 -12.92 -0.70 20.39
C PHE A 519 -13.15 -1.95 21.25
N ASP A 520 -13.43 -3.09 20.63
CA ASP A 520 -13.67 -4.36 21.34
C ASP A 520 -12.45 -4.83 22.13
N GLN A 521 -11.24 -4.59 21.59
CA GLN A 521 -9.97 -4.93 22.26
C GLN A 521 -9.45 -3.82 23.19
N GLY A 522 -10.17 -2.71 23.35
CA GLY A 522 -9.72 -1.58 24.18
C GLY A 522 -8.47 -0.86 23.64
N LEU A 523 -8.19 -0.98 22.35
CA LEU A 523 -7.08 -0.30 21.68
C LEU A 523 -7.41 1.18 21.39
N ALA A 524 -8.67 1.47 21.06
CA ALA A 524 -9.14 2.82 20.73
C ALA A 524 -8.97 3.79 21.92
N GLN A 525 -8.57 5.04 21.63
CA GLN A 525 -8.36 6.09 22.65
C GLN A 525 -9.45 7.17 22.65
N VAL A 526 -10.54 6.95 21.93
CA VAL A 526 -11.72 7.83 21.89
C VAL A 526 -12.93 7.13 22.51
N GLU A 527 -13.97 7.88 22.85
CA GLU A 527 -15.22 7.30 23.35
C GLU A 527 -15.90 6.47 22.25
N ARG A 528 -16.39 5.28 22.59
CA ARG A 528 -17.06 4.40 21.63
C ARG A 528 -18.40 5.02 21.19
N PRO A 529 -18.58 5.31 19.89
CA PRO A 529 -19.87 5.80 19.39
C PRO A 529 -20.91 4.67 19.39
N ARG A 530 -22.20 5.04 19.45
CA ARG A 530 -23.32 4.08 19.34
C ARG A 530 -23.35 3.38 17.98
N ASP A 531 -23.05 4.14 16.93
CA ASP A 531 -22.96 3.68 15.55
C ASP A 531 -21.57 4.06 15.03
N ILE A 532 -20.69 3.06 14.91
CA ILE A 532 -19.30 3.24 14.49
C ILE A 532 -19.24 3.64 13.02
N ARG A 533 -20.09 3.06 12.16
CA ARG A 533 -20.09 3.37 10.73
C ARG A 533 -20.53 4.80 10.47
N ALA A 534 -21.69 5.20 10.98
CA ALA A 534 -22.18 6.58 10.83
C ALA A 534 -21.27 7.61 11.50
N TRP A 535 -20.47 7.19 12.48
CA TRP A 535 -19.42 8.02 13.05
C TRP A 535 -18.19 8.15 12.14
N ILE A 536 -17.69 7.06 11.55
CA ILE A 536 -16.60 7.11 10.56
C ILE A 536 -16.99 7.95 9.34
N GLU A 537 -18.22 7.77 8.83
CA GLU A 537 -18.71 8.50 7.64
C GLU A 537 -18.73 10.03 7.83
N ARG A 538 -18.80 10.51 9.09
CA ARG A 538 -18.70 11.95 9.41
C ARG A 538 -17.28 12.51 9.31
N HIS A 539 -16.27 11.66 9.30
CA HIS A 539 -14.86 12.04 9.19
C HIS A 539 -14.34 12.01 7.76
N LEU A 540 -15.09 11.43 6.82
CA LEU A 540 -14.65 11.28 5.43
C LEU A 540 -14.47 12.65 4.79
N TYR A 541 -13.31 12.83 4.18
CA TYR A 541 -13.02 13.95 3.30
C TYR A 541 -14.00 13.96 2.12
N LYS A 542 -14.55 15.14 1.83
CA LYS A 542 -15.43 15.36 0.68
C LYS A 542 -14.77 16.39 -0.22
N PRO A 543 -14.39 16.03 -1.46
CA PRO A 543 -13.75 16.96 -2.39
C PRO A 543 -14.80 17.93 -2.98
N GLN A 544 -15.25 18.87 -2.16
CA GLN A 544 -16.23 19.92 -2.46
C GLN A 544 -15.67 21.28 -1.99
N TYR A 545 -16.06 22.37 -2.67
CA TYR A 545 -15.58 23.74 -2.43
C TYR A 545 -16.28 24.50 -1.30
#